data_AF-A0A832RLN6-F1
#
_entry.id   AF-A0A832RLN6-F1
#
_cell.length_a   1.000
_cell.length_b   1.000
_cell.length_c   1.000
_cell.angle_alpha   90.00
_cell.angle_beta   90.00
_cell.angle_gamma   90.00
#
_symmetry.space_group_name_H-M   'P 1'
#
loop_
_entity.id
_entity.type
_entity.pdbx_description
1 polymer ?
#
loop_
_entity_poly.entity_id
_entity_poly.type
_entity_poly.pdbx_seq_one_letter_code
_entity_poly.pdbx_strand_id
1 'polypeptide(L)'
;MRFSEIADTFEKMSATTKRLELTQHLVELFQKTPPEIISKIVYLIQGKLRPDFEGVELGLAEKLAIHALAKSSGIAIKKINSVYAEDGDLGSTAAKILEQKTQTTFLAQDITA
;
A
#
# COMPACT_ATOMS: atom_id res chain seq x y z
N MET A 1 -13.40 -5.31 -6.29
CA MET A 1 -12.98 -5.08 -4.89
C MET A 1 -12.14 -3.82 -4.84
N ARG A 2 -12.34 -2.96 -3.85
CA ARG A 2 -11.53 -1.74 -3.70
C ARG A 2 -10.23 -2.07 -2.99
N PHE A 3 -9.15 -1.39 -3.37
CA PHE A 3 -7.85 -1.55 -2.71
C PHE A 3 -7.89 -1.11 -1.23
N SER A 4 -8.76 -0.16 -0.89
CA SER A 4 -9.00 0.25 0.50
C SER A 4 -9.40 -0.92 1.40
N GLU A 5 -10.23 -1.85 0.91
CA GLU A 5 -10.63 -3.04 1.70
C GLU A 5 -9.44 -3.95 2.04
N ILE A 6 -8.45 -4.01 1.14
CA ILE A 6 -7.21 -4.76 1.35
C ILE A 6 -6.34 -4.00 2.36
N ALA A 7 -6.18 -2.69 2.19
CA ALA A 7 -5.40 -1.84 3.08
C ALA A 7 -5.93 -1.90 4.53
N ASP A 8 -7.25 -1.80 4.71
CA ASP A 8 -7.91 -1.92 6.03
C ASP A 8 -7.64 -3.29 6.67
N THR A 9 -7.54 -4.34 5.86
CA THR A 9 -7.22 -5.68 6.35
C THR A 9 -5.75 -5.76 6.80
N PHE A 10 -4.83 -5.18 6.04
CA PHE A 10 -3.41 -5.11 6.42
C PHE A 10 -3.19 -4.29 7.69
N GLU A 11 -3.92 -3.20 7.87
CA GLU A 11 -3.87 -2.41 9.11
C GLU A 11 -4.32 -3.26 10.31
N LYS A 12 -5.47 -3.95 10.20
CA LYS A 12 -5.94 -4.88 11.25
C LYS A 12 -4.94 -5.99 11.55
N MET A 13 -4.33 -6.57 10.52
CA MET A 13 -3.30 -7.58 10.67
C MET A 13 -2.05 -7.03 11.36
N SER A 14 -1.64 -5.80 11.06
CA SER A 14 -0.50 -5.14 11.71
C SER A 14 -0.74 -4.83 13.19
N ALA A 15 -2.00 -4.66 13.59
CA ALA A 15 -2.40 -4.37 14.96
C ALA A 15 -2.45 -5.60 15.89
N THR A 16 -2.36 -6.83 15.35
CA THR A 16 -2.39 -8.07 16.15
C THR A 16 -1.16 -8.94 15.89
N THR A 17 -0.69 -9.60 16.95
CA THR A 17 0.38 -10.62 16.87
C THR A 17 -0.17 -12.04 17.02
N LYS A 18 -1.49 -12.19 17.26
CA LYS A 18 -2.09 -13.50 17.50
C LYS A 18 -2.31 -14.24 16.18
N ARG A 19 -1.70 -15.42 16.07
CA ARG A 19 -1.77 -16.25 14.85
C ARG A 19 -3.20 -16.60 14.42
N LEU A 20 -4.10 -16.87 15.38
CA LEU A 20 -5.50 -17.18 15.07
C LEU A 20 -6.25 -15.97 14.52
N GLU A 21 -6.04 -14.77 15.09
CA GLU A 21 -6.66 -13.54 14.60
C GLU A 21 -6.13 -13.17 13.20
N LEU A 22 -4.82 -13.32 12.96
CA LEU A 22 -4.24 -13.15 11.62
C LEU A 22 -4.87 -14.09 10.60
N THR A 23 -5.07 -15.37 10.97
CA THR A 23 -5.71 -16.35 10.10
C THR A 23 -7.16 -15.95 9.82
N GLN A 24 -7.88 -15.48 10.83
CA GLN A 24 -9.26 -15.02 10.69
C GLN A 24 -9.37 -13.82 9.72
N HIS A 25 -8.50 -12.81 9.85
CA HIS A 25 -8.46 -11.67 8.94
C HIS A 25 -8.19 -12.08 7.49
N LEU A 26 -7.28 -13.05 7.28
CA LEU A 26 -7.01 -13.58 5.93
C LEU A 26 -8.20 -14.35 5.36
N VAL A 27 -8.88 -15.17 6.17
CA VAL A 27 -10.08 -15.89 5.74
C VAL A 27 -11.18 -14.90 5.32
N GLU A 28 -11.41 -13.86 6.11
CA GLU A 28 -12.39 -12.81 5.79
C GLU A 28 -12.04 -12.07 4.49
N LEU A 29 -10.76 -11.78 4.27
CA LEU A 29 -10.27 -11.16 3.05
C LEU A 29 -10.56 -12.06 1.83
N PHE A 30 -10.21 -13.34 1.91
CA PHE A 30 -10.41 -14.27 0.80
C PHE A 30 -11.88 -14.53 0.50
N GLN A 31 -12.76 -14.54 1.50
CA GLN A 31 -14.20 -14.69 1.29
C GLN A 31 -14.82 -13.49 0.55
N LYS A 32 -14.32 -12.27 0.78
CA LYS A 32 -14.78 -11.06 0.09
C LYS A 32 -14.14 -10.89 -1.29
N THR A 33 -13.03 -11.59 -1.55
CA THR A 33 -12.27 -11.46 -2.77
C THR A 33 -12.96 -12.18 -3.93
N PRO A 34 -13.25 -11.49 -5.05
CA PRO A 34 -13.75 -12.14 -6.26
C PRO A 34 -12.75 -13.19 -6.79
N PRO A 35 -13.22 -14.35 -7.28
CA PRO A 35 -12.34 -15.42 -7.80
C PRO A 35 -11.38 -14.98 -8.90
N GLU A 36 -11.75 -13.97 -9.68
CA GLU A 36 -10.97 -13.45 -10.81
C GLU A 36 -9.67 -12.74 -10.37
N ILE A 37 -9.64 -12.16 -9.18
CA ILE A 37 -8.50 -11.37 -8.68
C ILE A 37 -7.74 -12.05 -7.53
N ILE A 38 -8.23 -13.20 -7.05
CA ILE A 38 -7.65 -13.87 -5.88
C ILE A 38 -6.18 -14.25 -6.07
N SER A 39 -5.79 -14.62 -7.29
CA SER A 39 -4.40 -14.94 -7.63
C SER A 39 -3.47 -13.74 -7.37
N LYS A 40 -3.90 -12.52 -7.69
CA LYS A 40 -3.13 -11.30 -7.42
C LYS A 40 -3.06 -11.00 -5.93
N ILE A 41 -4.18 -11.14 -5.21
CA ILE A 41 -4.23 -10.86 -3.76
C ILE A 41 -3.31 -11.80 -2.99
N VAL A 42 -3.26 -13.09 -3.33
CA VAL A 42 -2.39 -14.08 -2.68
C VAL A 42 -0.89 -13.72 -2.80
N TYR A 43 -0.46 -13.14 -3.91
CA TYR A 43 0.91 -12.64 -4.02
C TYR A 43 1.08 -11.31 -3.29
N LEU A 44 0.09 -10.41 -3.39
CA LEU A 44 0.16 -9.09 -2.76
C LEU A 44 0.30 -9.16 -1.24
N ILE A 45 -0.40 -10.08 -0.56
CA ILE A 45 -0.26 -10.26 0.90
C ILE A 45 1.15 -10.73 1.32
N GLN A 46 1.91 -11.30 0.38
CA GLN A 46 3.30 -11.71 0.60
C GLN A 46 4.29 -10.60 0.22
N GLY A 47 3.80 -9.43 -0.20
CA GLY A 47 4.62 -8.33 -0.72
C GLY A 47 5.14 -8.58 -2.14
N LYS A 48 4.52 -9.49 -2.89
CA LYS A 48 4.93 -9.88 -4.25
C LYS A 48 3.86 -9.51 -5.27
N LEU A 49 4.28 -9.23 -6.51
CA LEU A 49 3.35 -9.03 -7.62
C LEU A 49 3.10 -10.29 -8.43
N ARG A 50 4.10 -11.16 -8.48
CA ARG A 50 4.15 -12.36 -9.32
C ARG A 50 4.93 -13.47 -8.60
N PRO A 51 4.80 -14.72 -9.06
CA PRO A 51 5.62 -15.82 -8.57
C PRO A 51 7.11 -15.59 -8.82
N ASP A 52 7.97 -16.05 -7.91
CA ASP A 52 9.43 -15.86 -7.98
C ASP A 52 10.05 -16.46 -9.25
N PHE A 53 9.47 -17.53 -9.78
CA PHE A 53 9.98 -18.19 -10.99
C PHE A 53 9.78 -17.37 -12.27
N GLU A 54 8.90 -16.37 -12.27
CA GLU A 54 8.71 -15.46 -13.42
C GLU A 54 9.81 -14.39 -13.49
N GLY A 55 10.58 -14.18 -12.40
CA GLY A 55 11.66 -13.20 -12.34
C GLY A 55 11.19 -11.74 -12.46
N VAL A 56 9.90 -11.47 -12.26
CA VAL A 56 9.32 -10.12 -12.35
C VAL A 56 9.41 -9.44 -10.98
N GLU A 57 10.31 -8.47 -10.87
CA GLU A 57 10.40 -7.59 -9.72
C GLU A 57 9.82 -6.21 -10.03
N LEU A 58 9.25 -5.55 -9.03
CA LEU A 58 8.73 -4.18 -9.19
C LEU A 58 9.88 -3.19 -9.51
N GLY A 59 11.11 -3.46 -9.05
CA GLY A 59 12.27 -2.60 -9.29
C GLY A 59 12.15 -1.19 -8.69
N LEU A 60 11.33 -1.01 -7.65
CA LEU A 60 11.05 0.30 -7.07
C LEU A 60 12.11 0.69 -6.04
N ALA A 61 13.01 1.59 -6.43
CA ALA A 61 13.91 2.23 -5.47
C ALA A 61 13.17 3.27 -4.62
N GLU A 62 13.55 3.42 -3.34
CA GLU A 62 12.96 4.41 -2.41
C GLU A 62 12.96 5.82 -2.99
N LYS A 63 14.05 6.23 -3.66
CA LYS A 63 14.15 7.54 -4.31
C LYS A 63 13.08 7.72 -5.40
N LEU A 64 12.74 6.67 -6.15
CA LEU A 64 11.72 6.72 -7.19
C LEU A 64 10.33 6.90 -6.57
N ALA A 65 10.07 6.18 -5.48
CA ALA A 65 8.83 6.29 -4.72
C ALA A 65 8.65 7.70 -4.11
N ILE A 66 9.70 8.29 -3.54
CA ILE A 66 9.69 9.67 -3.03
C ILE A 66 9.42 10.68 -4.15
N HIS A 67 10.02 10.50 -5.34
CA HIS A 67 9.72 11.36 -6.49
C HIS A 67 8.27 11.23 -6.96
N ALA A 68 7.74 10.00 -7.01
CA ALA A 68 6.34 9.76 -7.35
C ALA A 68 5.39 10.40 -6.33
N LEU A 69 5.71 10.31 -5.03
CA LEU A 69 4.97 10.93 -3.95
C LEU A 69 5.01 12.46 -4.03
N ALA A 70 6.17 13.05 -4.32
CA ALA A 70 6.31 14.50 -4.52
C ALA A 70 5.45 14.98 -5.70
N LYS A 71 5.50 14.25 -6.82
CA LYS A 71 4.71 14.56 -8.01
C LYS A 71 3.21 14.41 -7.76
N SER A 72 2.79 13.38 -7.02
CA SER A 72 1.38 13.13 -6.77
C SER A 72 0.80 14.10 -5.74
N SER A 73 1.56 14.46 -4.69
CA SER A 73 1.10 15.33 -3.59
C SER A 73 1.27 16.84 -3.85
N GLY A 74 2.16 17.22 -4.77
CA GLY A 74 2.57 18.61 -4.97
C GLY A 74 3.53 19.14 -3.89
N ILE A 75 3.95 18.30 -2.94
CA ILE A 75 4.85 18.68 -1.87
C ILE A 75 6.31 18.50 -2.31
N ALA A 76 7.16 19.46 -1.94
CA ALA A 76 8.58 19.42 -2.28
C ALA A 76 9.29 18.20 -1.65
N ILE A 77 10.18 17.57 -2.42
CA ILE A 77 10.97 16.39 -2.02
C ILE A 77 11.72 16.62 -0.70
N LYS A 78 12.24 17.84 -0.47
CA LYS A 78 12.92 18.18 0.80
C LYS A 78 12.04 17.96 2.03
N LYS A 79 10.76 18.35 1.95
CA LYS A 79 9.81 18.18 3.06
C LYS A 79 9.49 16.70 3.26
N ILE A 80 9.28 15.95 2.17
CA ILE A 80 9.04 14.50 2.22
C ILE A 80 10.22 13.76 2.86
N ASN A 81 11.45 14.11 2.48
CA ASN A 81 12.66 13.52 3.07
C ASN A 81 12.80 13.85 4.56
N SER A 82 12.38 15.04 5.00
CA SER A 82 12.37 15.40 6.43
C SER A 82 11.40 14.53 7.21
N VAL A 83 10.17 14.36 6.70
CA VAL A 83 9.17 13.49 7.33
C VAL A 83 9.64 12.04 7.33
N TYR A 84 10.24 11.57 6.24
CA TYR A 84 10.81 10.22 6.17
C TYR A 84 11.94 10.00 7.17
N ALA A 85 12.80 11.00 7.37
CA ALA A 85 13.87 10.91 8.37
C ALA A 85 13.33 10.88 9.81
N GLU A 86 12.17 11.47 10.06
CA GLU A 86 11.49 11.46 11.37
C GLU A 86 10.70 10.16 11.61
N ASP A 87 9.95 9.67 10.60
CA ASP A 87 9.11 8.47 10.73
C ASP A 87 9.88 7.17 10.56
N GLY A 88 10.93 7.15 9.74
CA GLY A 88 11.71 5.96 9.43
C GLY A 88 11.00 4.92 8.54
N ASP A 89 9.73 5.15 8.19
CA ASP A 89 8.96 4.31 7.25
C ASP A 89 8.39 5.14 6.10
N LEU A 90 8.54 4.62 4.89
CA LEU A 90 8.09 5.31 3.68
C LEU A 90 6.57 5.20 3.52
N GLY A 91 5.96 4.12 4.00
CA GLY A 91 4.51 3.92 3.96
C GLY A 91 3.78 4.94 4.82
N SER A 92 4.17 5.07 6.08
CA SER A 92 3.64 6.08 7.02
C SER A 92 3.89 7.50 6.52
N THR A 93 5.09 7.78 6.00
CA THR A 93 5.42 9.07 5.38
C THR A 93 4.48 9.37 4.22
N ALA A 94 4.22 8.40 3.34
CA ALA A 94 3.32 8.57 2.22
C ALA A 94 1.89 8.86 2.67
N ALA A 95 1.38 8.16 3.69
CA ALA A 95 0.05 8.41 4.26
C ALA A 95 -0.05 9.87 4.78
N LYS A 96 0.89 10.32 5.61
CA LYS A 96 0.90 11.69 6.16
C LYS A 96 1.01 12.77 5.08
N ILE A 97 1.87 12.54 4.07
CA ILE A 97 2.07 13.49 2.97
C ILE A 97 0.82 13.57 2.09
N LEU A 98 0.14 12.45 1.85
CA LEU A 98 -1.10 12.42 1.07
C LEU A 98 -2.30 13.02 1.82
N GLU A 99 -2.31 13.03 3.15
CA GLU A 99 -3.29 13.80 3.93
C GLU A 99 -3.08 15.32 3.81
N GLN A 100 -1.81 15.76 3.72
CA GLN A 100 -1.44 17.17 3.58
C GLN A 100 -1.51 17.70 2.14
N LYS A 101 -2.09 16.93 1.22
CA LYS A 101 -2.12 17.23 -0.21
C LYS A 101 -2.67 18.63 -0.46
N THR A 102 -1.82 19.50 -1.01
CA THR A 102 -2.18 20.88 -1.31
C THR A 102 -2.85 21.01 -2.68
N GLN A 103 -2.65 20.01 -3.56
CA GLN A 103 -3.23 19.96 -4.89
C GLN A 103 -4.37 18.94 -4.94
N THR A 104 -5.60 19.43 -4.86
CA THR A 104 -6.81 18.65 -5.06
C THR A 104 -7.05 18.47 -6.56
N THR A 105 -6.73 17.29 -7.09
CA THR A 105 -7.29 16.88 -8.39
C THR A 105 -8.80 16.78 -8.22
N PHE A 106 -9.56 17.43 -9.09
CA PHE A 106 -11.03 17.56 -9.02
C PHE A 106 -11.82 16.24 -8.93
N LEU A 107 -11.17 15.10 -9.17
CA LEU A 107 -11.74 13.76 -9.06
C LEU A 107 -10.73 12.82 -8.38
N ALA A 108 -11.07 12.29 -7.21
CA ALA A 108 -10.42 11.12 -6.65
C ALA A 108 -11.12 9.87 -7.22
N GLN A 109 -10.37 8.99 -7.88
CA GLN A 109 -10.89 7.70 -8.34
C GLN A 109 -10.50 6.61 -7.35
N ASP A 110 -11.44 5.71 -7.06
CA ASP A 110 -11.18 4.54 -6.24
C ASP A 110 -10.17 3.62 -6.93
N ILE A 111 -9.14 3.20 -6.21
CA ILE A 111 -8.17 2.22 -6.70
C ILE A 111 -8.77 0.82 -6.54
N THR A 112 -8.76 0.04 -7.61
CA THR A 112 -9.25 -1.36 -7.65
C THR A 112 -8.08 -2.34 -7.69
N ALA A 113 -8.27 -3.54 -7.10
CA ALA A 113 -7.31 -4.64 -7.11
C ALA A 113 -7.47 -5.57 -8.34
#